data_AF-A0A2V8IWC8-F1
#
_entry.id   AF-A0A2V8IWC8-F1
#
_cell.length_a   1.000
_cell.length_b   1.000
_cell.length_c   1.000
_cell.angle_alpha   90.00
_cell.angle_beta   90.00
_cell.angle_gamma   90.00
#
_symmetry.space_group_name_H-M   'P 1'
#
loop_
_entity.id
_entity.type
_entity.pdbx_description
1 polymer ?
#
loop_
_entity_poly.entity_id
_entity_poly.type
_entity_poly.pdbx_seq_one_letter_code
_entity_poly.pdbx_strand_id
1 'polypeptide(L)'
;MTARSAGALASLVVLGAFAIAGCSGFYEIPIETPIQPKMDVTGFQRVLVAGFVSGGTEDVDANLETVRLLRSQLRTKSPLRVIEADVLPLAEIAVEQSNQNREHSPTNGSTDGIQAVSQLPGGASASTPAAAADPKEPKIKNDKDLQKYDKIFADVAYWKKLGEEYQNPLIVTGTVLFTPHQQAGFVTQNREVYDSFGRRSVIPMRTYMERKGFILEPRFIFIDGRTGATLYSEKFREEVLYNAQQNTPALSSYFELMDRLMPSFLSTLSAQKIRGTRVLLK
;
A
#
# COMPACT_ATOMS: atom_id res chain seq x y z
N MET A 1 4.89 -11.25 -101.14
CA MET A 1 5.57 -10.18 -101.90
C MET A 1 5.28 -8.85 -101.21
N THR A 2 6.35 -8.11 -100.82
CA THR A 2 6.49 -6.62 -100.75
C THR A 2 5.42 -5.79 -100.01
N ALA A 3 5.70 -4.86 -99.09
CA ALA A 3 6.92 -4.12 -98.77
C ALA A 3 6.75 -3.24 -97.49
N ARG A 4 7.89 -3.01 -96.81
CA ARG A 4 8.44 -1.72 -96.31
C ARG A 4 7.71 -0.87 -95.25
N SER A 5 8.23 -0.98 -94.02
CA SER A 5 9.00 0.01 -93.23
C SER A 5 8.50 1.45 -92.96
N ALA A 6 8.53 1.77 -91.65
CA ALA A 6 9.19 2.92 -90.98
C ALA A 6 8.35 4.13 -90.48
N GLY A 7 8.67 4.55 -89.25
CA GLY A 7 8.33 5.84 -88.61
C GLY A 7 7.50 5.68 -87.33
N ALA A 8 8.09 5.38 -86.16
CA ALA A 8 8.67 6.32 -85.19
C ALA A 8 7.70 7.44 -84.74
N LEU A 9 7.36 7.45 -83.44
CA LEU A 9 6.99 8.55 -82.52
C LEU A 9 6.22 7.90 -81.33
N ALA A 10 6.89 7.43 -80.28
CA ALA A 10 7.36 8.19 -79.12
C ALA A 10 6.25 8.92 -78.36
N SER A 11 6.07 8.51 -77.10
CA SER A 11 5.47 9.26 -76.00
C SER A 11 3.94 9.42 -75.98
N LEU A 12 3.26 8.46 -75.35
CA LEU A 12 2.10 8.79 -74.53
C LEU A 12 2.10 7.92 -73.26
N VAL A 13 2.72 8.48 -72.21
CA VAL A 13 2.19 8.57 -70.84
C VAL A 13 1.61 7.24 -70.29
N VAL A 14 2.42 6.39 -69.64
CA VAL A 14 2.79 6.48 -68.19
C VAL A 14 1.61 6.40 -67.20
N LEU A 15 0.38 6.12 -67.63
CA LEU A 15 -0.80 6.05 -66.73
C LEU A 15 -1.20 4.65 -66.25
N GLY A 16 -0.37 3.62 -66.44
CA GLY A 16 -0.73 2.22 -66.12
C GLY A 16 0.13 1.51 -65.07
N ALA A 17 1.18 2.12 -64.53
CA ALA A 17 2.20 1.41 -63.75
C ALA A 17 2.38 1.90 -62.29
N PHE A 18 1.40 2.61 -61.71
CA PHE A 18 1.47 3.11 -60.32
C PHE A 18 0.49 2.41 -59.37
N ALA A 19 0.23 1.10 -59.57
CA ALA A 19 -0.58 0.29 -58.66
C ALA A 19 0.24 -0.74 -57.86
N ILE A 20 1.56 -0.53 -57.69
CA ILE A 20 2.43 -1.40 -56.87
C ILE A 20 3.42 -0.55 -56.07
N ALA A 21 2.92 0.23 -55.12
CA ALA A 21 3.68 0.79 -53.99
C ALA A 21 2.66 1.10 -52.88
N GLY A 22 2.73 0.58 -51.66
CA GLY A 22 3.70 -0.32 -51.07
C GLY A 22 3.06 -1.09 -49.92
N CYS A 23 3.30 -2.39 -49.86
CA CYS A 23 3.12 -3.13 -48.63
C CYS A 23 4.25 -2.70 -47.69
N SER A 24 4.01 -1.68 -46.87
CA SER A 24 4.86 -1.38 -45.71
C SER A 24 4.77 -2.59 -44.78
N GLY A 25 5.76 -3.49 -44.87
CA GLY A 25 5.89 -4.62 -43.96
C GLY A 25 6.19 -4.09 -42.57
N PHE A 26 5.15 -3.97 -41.74
CA PHE A 26 5.31 -3.72 -40.31
C PHE A 26 5.88 -4.99 -39.69
N TYR A 27 7.03 -4.89 -39.03
CA TYR A 27 7.54 -5.96 -38.20
C TYR A 27 7.74 -5.38 -36.80
N GLU A 28 6.97 -5.92 -35.87
CA GLU A 28 7.05 -5.55 -34.47
C GLU A 28 8.28 -6.22 -33.87
N ILE A 29 9.25 -5.42 -33.45
CA ILE A 29 10.35 -5.90 -32.59
C ILE A 29 9.87 -5.74 -31.15
N PRO A 30 9.65 -6.82 -30.39
CA PRO A 30 9.51 -6.71 -28.96
C PRO A 30 10.89 -6.34 -28.39
N ILE A 31 11.10 -5.04 -28.13
CA ILE A 31 12.26 -4.60 -27.36
C ILE A 31 11.84 -4.63 -25.90
N GLU A 32 12.20 -5.73 -25.22
CA GLU A 32 12.07 -5.83 -23.77
C GLU A 32 13.16 -4.96 -23.14
N THR A 33 12.84 -3.74 -22.73
CA THR A 33 13.74 -2.99 -21.82
C THR A 33 13.39 -3.41 -20.40
N PRO A 34 14.28 -4.15 -19.69
CA PRO A 34 14.01 -4.51 -18.31
C PRO A 34 13.95 -3.23 -17.49
N ILE A 35 12.80 -2.94 -16.87
CA ILE A 35 12.80 -1.99 -15.77
C ILE A 35 13.46 -2.73 -14.61
N GLN A 36 14.43 -2.08 -13.97
CA GLN A 36 15.04 -2.69 -12.81
C GLN A 36 13.97 -2.79 -11.72
N PRO A 37 13.67 -4.00 -11.20
CA PRO A 37 12.83 -4.12 -10.01
C PRO A 37 13.36 -3.20 -8.91
N LYS A 38 12.44 -2.58 -8.15
CA LYS A 38 12.82 -1.86 -6.93
C LYS A 38 13.52 -2.78 -5.92
N MET A 39 13.16 -4.07 -5.93
CA MET A 39 13.77 -5.11 -5.10
C MET A 39 13.81 -6.44 -5.86
N ASP A 40 14.96 -7.11 -5.86
CA ASP A 40 15.09 -8.43 -6.44
C ASP A 40 14.54 -9.50 -5.49
N VAL A 41 13.44 -10.15 -5.88
CA VAL A 41 12.79 -11.22 -5.11
C VAL A 41 13.10 -12.62 -5.64
N THR A 42 13.94 -12.76 -6.68
CA THR A 42 14.21 -14.05 -7.34
C THR A 42 14.84 -15.09 -6.42
N GLY A 43 15.54 -14.65 -5.36
CA GLY A 43 16.10 -15.52 -4.33
C GLY A 43 15.07 -16.15 -3.38
N PHE A 44 13.82 -15.69 -3.41
CA PHE A 44 12.76 -16.16 -2.51
C PHE A 44 11.75 -17.04 -3.26
N GLN A 45 11.38 -18.16 -2.64
CA GLN A 45 10.32 -19.04 -3.15
C GLN A 45 8.99 -18.84 -2.41
N ARG A 46 9.06 -18.32 -1.19
CA ARG A 46 7.95 -18.20 -0.25
C ARG A 46 7.85 -16.78 0.28
N VAL A 47 6.64 -16.33 0.56
CA VAL A 47 6.36 -15.03 1.18
C VAL A 47 5.51 -15.22 2.44
N LEU A 48 5.96 -14.63 3.54
CA LEU A 48 5.25 -14.60 4.81
C LEU A 48 4.72 -13.18 5.05
N VAL A 49 3.41 -13.04 5.18
CA VAL A 49 2.81 -11.79 5.66
C VAL A 49 2.64 -11.94 7.17
N ALA A 50 3.56 -11.35 7.93
CA ALA A 50 3.73 -11.57 9.36
C ALA A 50 2.66 -10.84 10.19
N GLY A 51 2.38 -9.58 9.84
CA GLY A 51 1.47 -8.70 10.57
C GLY A 51 1.88 -7.25 10.37
N PHE A 52 1.05 -6.34 10.86
CA PHE A 52 1.28 -4.90 10.81
C PHE A 52 0.97 -4.26 12.16
N VAL A 53 1.73 -3.24 12.49
CA VAL A 53 1.37 -2.32 13.59
C VAL A 53 0.31 -1.37 13.03
N SER A 54 -0.94 -1.57 13.43
CA SER A 54 -2.09 -0.78 12.99
C SER A 54 -2.40 0.38 13.94
N GLY A 55 -2.87 1.49 13.39
CA GLY A 55 -3.36 2.63 14.16
C GLY A 55 -4.43 3.43 13.42
N GLY A 56 -5.06 4.35 14.15
CA GLY A 56 -6.06 5.27 13.63
C GLY A 56 -7.47 4.98 14.16
N THR A 57 -8.43 4.76 13.28
CA THR A 57 -9.81 4.43 13.69
C THR A 57 -9.92 3.01 14.25
N GLU A 58 -10.79 2.86 15.26
CA GLU A 58 -11.15 1.57 15.87
C GLU A 58 -12.30 0.86 15.13
N ASP A 59 -12.88 1.51 14.11
CA ASP A 59 -13.97 0.94 13.30
C ASP A 59 -13.51 -0.22 12.38
N VAL A 60 -12.20 -0.39 12.20
CA VAL A 60 -11.60 -1.37 11.29
C VAL A 60 -10.34 -1.95 11.92
N ASP A 61 -10.24 -3.28 11.99
CA ASP A 61 -8.99 -3.97 12.31
C ASP A 61 -8.05 -3.91 11.09
N ALA A 62 -7.31 -2.82 10.99
CA ALA A 62 -6.41 -2.59 9.87
C ALA A 62 -5.28 -3.62 9.80
N ASN A 63 -4.87 -4.28 10.91
CA ASN A 63 -3.84 -5.31 10.85
C ASN A 63 -4.37 -6.54 10.12
N LEU A 64 -5.46 -7.12 10.63
CA LEU A 64 -6.02 -8.36 10.11
C LEU A 64 -6.56 -8.18 8.68
N GLU A 65 -7.21 -7.06 8.35
CA GLU A 65 -7.70 -6.80 6.99
C GLU A 65 -6.56 -6.58 5.99
N THR A 66 -5.47 -5.89 6.36
CA THR A 66 -4.28 -5.77 5.50
C THR A 66 -3.71 -7.14 5.20
N VAL A 67 -3.52 -7.98 6.23
CA VAL A 67 -2.88 -9.29 6.07
C VAL A 67 -3.72 -10.18 5.16
N ARG A 68 -5.04 -10.22 5.37
CA ARG A 68 -5.96 -10.99 4.51
C ARG A 68 -5.91 -10.54 3.06
N LEU A 69 -5.99 -9.22 2.84
CA LEU A 69 -5.96 -8.65 1.50
C LEU A 69 -4.64 -8.95 0.80
N LEU A 70 -3.49 -8.69 1.45
CA LEU A 70 -2.17 -8.93 0.87
C LEU A 70 -1.96 -10.41 0.54
N ARG A 71 -2.37 -11.33 1.42
CA ARG A 71 -2.28 -12.78 1.15
C ARG A 71 -3.08 -13.15 -0.10
N SER A 72 -4.30 -12.65 -0.23
CA SER A 72 -5.16 -12.89 -1.41
C SER A 72 -4.53 -12.33 -2.70
N GLN A 73 -4.04 -11.10 -2.66
CA GLN A 73 -3.43 -10.44 -3.82
C GLN A 73 -2.10 -11.10 -4.22
N LEU A 74 -1.26 -11.47 -3.26
CA LEU A 74 0.00 -12.17 -3.51
C LEU A 74 -0.25 -13.57 -4.10
N ARG A 75 -1.23 -14.31 -3.59
CA ARG A 75 -1.59 -15.63 -4.13
C ARG A 75 -2.02 -15.57 -5.59
N THR A 76 -2.65 -14.47 -5.99
CA THR A 76 -3.20 -14.30 -7.34
C THR A 76 -2.19 -13.71 -8.32
N LYS A 77 -1.34 -12.78 -7.85
CA LYS A 77 -0.52 -11.92 -8.74
C LYS A 77 0.99 -12.08 -8.54
N SER A 78 1.44 -12.76 -7.48
CA SER A 78 2.87 -12.98 -7.21
C SER A 78 3.28 -14.41 -7.60
N PRO A 79 4.50 -14.62 -8.10
CA PRO A 79 5.05 -15.96 -8.31
C PRO A 79 5.43 -16.68 -7.00
N LEU A 80 5.40 -15.99 -5.86
CA LEU A 80 5.82 -16.51 -4.55
C LEU A 80 4.71 -17.35 -3.90
N ARG A 81 5.10 -18.45 -3.22
CA ARG A 81 4.15 -19.25 -2.42
C ARG A 81 3.84 -18.53 -1.10
N VAL A 82 2.59 -18.12 -0.93
CA VAL A 82 2.12 -17.45 0.28
C VAL A 82 2.04 -18.45 1.44
N ILE A 83 2.61 -18.10 2.59
CA ILE A 83 2.51 -18.86 3.83
C ILE A 83 1.28 -18.39 4.61
N GLU A 84 0.38 -19.31 4.91
CA GLU A 84 -0.77 -19.09 5.78
C GLU A 84 -0.33 -19.37 7.23
N ALA A 85 0.01 -18.31 7.95
CA ALA A 85 0.38 -18.35 9.37
C ALA A 85 -0.55 -17.45 10.19
N ASP A 86 -0.56 -17.61 11.51
CA ASP A 86 -1.32 -16.71 12.38
C ASP A 86 -0.77 -15.28 12.31
N VAL A 87 -1.67 -14.30 12.42
CA VAL A 87 -1.31 -12.88 12.34
C VAL A 87 -0.60 -12.48 13.63
N LEU A 88 0.60 -11.94 13.53
CA LEU A 88 1.36 -11.50 14.69
C LEU A 88 0.82 -10.15 15.20
N PRO A 89 0.47 -10.03 16.50
CA PRO A 89 0.13 -8.75 17.13
C PRO A 89 1.40 -7.96 17.42
N LEU A 90 2.04 -7.39 16.39
CA LEU A 90 3.33 -6.71 16.50
C LEU A 90 3.34 -5.55 17.50
N ALA A 91 2.19 -4.90 17.72
CA ALA A 91 2.08 -3.83 18.70
C ALA A 91 2.25 -4.34 20.15
N GLU A 92 1.74 -5.52 20.47
CA GLU A 92 1.86 -6.14 21.79
C GLU A 92 3.28 -6.67 22.01
N ILE A 93 3.81 -7.38 21.02
CA ILE A 93 5.17 -7.95 21.05
C ILE A 93 6.20 -6.84 21.28
N ALA A 94 6.04 -5.68 20.63
CA ALA A 94 6.93 -4.54 20.82
C ALA A 94 6.87 -3.99 22.25
N VAL A 95 5.69 -3.97 22.88
CA VAL A 95 5.53 -3.53 24.27
C VAL A 95 6.21 -4.54 25.21
N GLU A 96 6.00 -5.84 25.01
CA GLU A 96 6.64 -6.89 25.79
C GLU A 96 8.17 -6.85 25.71
N GLN A 97 8.72 -6.73 24.49
CA GLN A 97 10.16 -6.57 24.29
C GLN A 97 10.72 -5.34 25.00
N SER A 98 9.96 -4.22 24.98
CA SER A 98 10.37 -3.00 25.69
C SER A 98 10.40 -3.16 27.21
N ASN A 99 9.52 -4.00 27.76
CA ASN A 99 9.45 -4.29 29.20
C ASN A 99 10.55 -5.27 29.62
N GLN A 100 10.79 -6.33 28.84
CA GLN A 100 11.86 -7.31 29.10
C GLN A 100 13.25 -6.65 29.11
N ASN A 101 13.50 -5.69 28.21
CA ASN A 101 14.75 -4.93 28.19
C ASN A 101 14.92 -4.01 29.41
N ARG A 102 13.83 -3.55 30.05
CA ARG A 102 13.91 -2.76 31.28
C ARG A 102 14.25 -3.62 32.49
N GLU A 103 13.74 -4.84 32.55
CA GLU A 103 13.99 -5.77 33.67
C GLU A 103 15.41 -6.37 33.65
N HIS A 104 16.06 -6.48 32.50
CA HIS A 104 17.44 -6.98 32.38
C HIS A 104 18.54 -5.92 32.57
N SER A 105 18.20 -4.70 33.03
CA SER A 105 19.21 -3.72 33.45
C SER A 105 19.79 -4.10 34.81
N PRO A 106 21.10 -4.33 34.97
CA PRO A 106 21.68 -4.73 36.24
C PRO A 106 21.58 -3.58 37.24
N THR A 107 20.78 -3.77 38.28
CA THR A 107 20.78 -2.97 39.50
C THR A 107 22.12 -3.12 40.20
N ASN A 108 23.02 -2.14 40.03
CA ASN A 108 24.10 -1.92 40.99
C ASN A 108 23.49 -1.33 42.27
N GLY A 109 23.50 -2.13 43.33
CA GLY A 109 23.08 -1.69 44.66
C GLY A 109 24.12 -0.76 45.31
N SER A 110 23.64 0.16 46.13
CA SER A 110 24.24 0.51 47.42
C SER A 110 23.21 1.21 48.31
N THR A 111 23.34 0.89 49.58
CA THR A 111 22.37 0.93 50.68
C THR A 111 22.33 2.29 51.41
N ASP A 112 21.28 2.42 52.23
CA ASP A 112 21.12 3.23 53.44
C ASP A 112 20.62 4.68 53.36
N GLY A 113 19.44 4.89 53.98
CA GLY A 113 19.36 5.86 55.06
C GLY A 113 18.16 6.83 55.09
N ILE A 114 17.23 6.53 56.00
CA ILE A 114 16.42 7.46 56.81
C ILE A 114 15.07 7.94 56.24
N GLN A 115 14.03 7.22 56.69
CA GLN A 115 12.81 7.68 57.38
C GLN A 115 12.31 9.13 57.17
N ALA A 116 11.04 9.24 56.75
CA ALA A 116 10.11 10.21 57.33
C ALA A 116 8.69 9.64 57.35
N VAL A 117 8.22 9.40 58.56
CA VAL A 117 6.86 9.02 58.95
C VAL A 117 5.91 10.21 58.87
N SER A 118 4.68 10.02 58.38
CA SER A 118 3.50 10.85 58.70
C SER A 118 2.18 10.11 58.38
N GLN A 119 1.66 9.46 59.42
CA GLN A 119 0.27 9.51 59.95
C GLN A 119 -0.96 9.49 59.00
N LEU A 120 -1.68 8.34 59.00
CA LEU A 120 -3.01 8.05 59.62
C LEU A 120 -4.27 8.93 59.25
N PRO A 121 -5.53 8.45 59.49
CA PRO A 121 -6.29 7.52 58.65
C PRO A 121 -7.73 8.05 58.32
N GLY A 122 -8.46 7.42 57.39
CA GLY A 122 -9.91 7.59 57.35
C GLY A 122 -10.57 7.40 56.00
N GLY A 123 -11.65 6.63 55.97
CA GLY A 123 -12.61 6.61 54.87
C GLY A 123 -12.80 5.24 54.23
N ALA A 124 -13.47 4.35 54.96
CA ALA A 124 -14.12 3.20 54.35
C ALA A 124 -15.09 3.66 53.24
N SER A 125 -14.98 3.08 52.05
CA SER A 125 -16.10 2.95 51.13
C SER A 125 -15.94 1.65 50.38
N ALA A 126 -17.00 0.85 50.51
CA ALA A 126 -17.12 -0.51 50.08
C ALA A 126 -16.98 -0.63 48.56
N SER A 127 -16.33 -1.72 48.17
CA SER A 127 -16.16 -2.26 46.84
C SER A 127 -17.51 -2.57 46.18
N THR A 128 -17.74 -2.00 45.00
CA THR A 128 -18.55 -2.61 43.95
C THR A 128 -17.58 -3.16 42.90
N PRO A 129 -17.62 -4.46 42.56
CA PRO A 129 -16.77 -5.01 41.51
C PRO A 129 -17.42 -4.70 40.14
N ALA A 130 -16.98 -3.63 39.50
CA ALA A 130 -17.38 -3.32 38.13
C ALA A 130 -16.22 -3.57 37.18
N ALA A 131 -16.40 -4.62 36.37
CA ALA A 131 -15.77 -4.88 35.08
C ALA A 131 -14.24 -4.91 35.05
N ALA A 132 -13.71 -6.14 34.90
CA ALA A 132 -12.41 -6.36 34.29
C ALA A 132 -12.32 -5.53 33.00
N ALA A 133 -11.47 -4.52 33.02
CA ALA A 133 -11.08 -3.81 31.83
C ALA A 133 -10.31 -4.79 30.94
N ASP A 134 -10.83 -5.01 29.74
CA ASP A 134 -10.11 -5.66 28.65
C ASP A 134 -8.69 -5.06 28.53
N PRO A 135 -7.67 -5.87 28.20
CA PRO A 135 -6.33 -5.36 27.98
C PRO A 135 -6.40 -4.29 26.88
N LYS A 136 -6.17 -3.03 27.27
CA LYS A 136 -6.22 -1.89 26.36
C LYS A 136 -5.22 -2.12 25.23
N GLU A 137 -5.72 -2.45 24.04
CA GLU A 137 -4.99 -2.32 22.80
C GLU A 137 -4.31 -0.94 22.77
N PRO A 138 -3.02 -0.85 22.40
CA PRO A 138 -2.34 0.42 22.33
C PRO A 138 -3.01 1.28 21.26
N LYS A 139 -3.76 2.31 21.67
CA LYS A 139 -4.41 3.24 20.75
C LYS A 139 -3.37 4.11 20.04
N ILE A 140 -2.87 3.62 18.91
CA ILE A 140 -1.94 4.35 18.04
C ILE A 140 -2.76 5.36 17.24
N LYS A 141 -2.61 6.65 17.56
CA LYS A 141 -3.42 7.71 16.90
C LYS A 141 -2.66 8.46 15.81
N ASN A 142 -1.34 8.55 15.93
CA ASN A 142 -0.51 9.39 15.07
C ASN A 142 0.79 8.69 14.65
N ASP A 143 1.44 9.21 13.60
CA ASP A 143 2.76 8.75 13.11
C ASP A 143 3.82 8.70 14.22
N LYS A 144 3.80 9.64 15.18
CA LYS A 144 4.74 9.63 16.33
C LYS A 144 4.59 8.41 17.23
N ASP A 145 3.37 7.89 17.36
CA ASP A 145 3.14 6.68 18.14
C ASP A 145 3.64 5.45 17.39
N LEU A 146 3.50 5.44 16.05
CA LEU A 146 4.09 4.39 15.19
C LEU A 146 5.61 4.33 15.30
N GLN A 147 6.29 5.48 15.39
CA GLN A 147 7.75 5.52 15.53
C GLN A 147 8.27 4.80 16.78
N LYS A 148 7.47 4.68 17.84
CA LYS A 148 7.86 3.91 19.04
C LYS A 148 8.02 2.42 18.73
N TYR A 149 7.24 1.93 17.77
CA TYR A 149 7.26 0.56 17.29
C TYR A 149 8.34 0.32 16.25
N ASP A 150 9.07 1.33 15.78
CA ASP A 150 10.10 1.14 14.75
C ASP A 150 11.21 0.17 15.20
N LYS A 151 11.42 0.04 16.52
CA LYS A 151 12.42 -0.86 17.11
C LYS A 151 12.14 -2.34 16.83
N ILE A 152 10.88 -2.78 16.78
CA ILE A 152 10.56 -4.19 16.52
C ILE A 152 11.03 -4.61 15.12
N PHE A 153 10.95 -3.70 14.15
CA PHE A 153 11.39 -3.97 12.78
C PHE A 153 12.92 -3.97 12.63
N ALA A 154 13.64 -3.42 13.62
CA ALA A 154 15.10 -3.46 13.67
C ALA A 154 15.66 -4.67 14.41
N ASP A 155 14.80 -5.47 15.06
CA ASP A 155 15.22 -6.68 15.80
C ASP A 155 15.52 -7.85 14.84
N VAL A 156 16.74 -7.85 14.31
CA VAL A 156 17.25 -8.87 13.39
C VAL A 156 17.15 -10.29 13.97
N ALA A 157 17.37 -10.45 15.29
CA ALA A 157 17.36 -11.75 15.94
C ALA A 157 15.96 -12.35 15.96
N TYR A 158 14.95 -11.53 16.27
CA TYR A 158 13.55 -11.93 16.22
C TYR A 158 13.13 -12.36 14.81
N TRP A 159 13.41 -11.54 13.79
CA TRP A 159 13.02 -11.84 12.42
C TRP A 159 13.76 -13.03 11.82
N LYS A 160 15.02 -13.24 12.21
CA LYS A 160 15.79 -14.44 11.82
C LYS A 160 15.17 -15.71 12.41
N LYS A 161 14.82 -15.71 13.70
CA LYS A 161 14.16 -16.86 14.34
C LYS A 161 12.83 -17.19 13.66
N LEU A 162 12.02 -16.15 13.38
CA LEU A 162 10.75 -16.31 12.65
C LEU A 162 11.00 -16.85 11.23
N GLY A 163 12.03 -16.35 10.55
CA GLY A 163 12.42 -16.83 9.23
C GLY A 163 12.81 -18.30 9.22
N GLU A 164 13.60 -18.76 10.20
CA GLU A 164 14.00 -20.16 10.34
C GLU A 164 12.79 -21.09 10.54
N GLU A 165 11.81 -20.69 11.36
CA GLU A 165 10.55 -21.42 11.59
C GLU A 165 9.75 -21.64 10.30
N TYR A 166 9.66 -20.60 9.46
CA TYR A 166 8.89 -20.62 8.21
C TYR A 166 9.70 -20.95 6.95
N GLN A 167 10.91 -21.50 7.11
CA GLN A 167 11.82 -21.89 6.02
C GLN A 167 12.34 -20.73 5.14
N ASN A 168 12.89 -19.70 5.77
CA ASN A 168 13.53 -18.52 5.16
C ASN A 168 12.68 -17.83 4.07
N PRO A 169 11.43 -17.42 4.37
CA PRO A 169 10.60 -16.69 3.41
C PRO A 169 11.03 -15.23 3.26
N LEU A 170 10.54 -14.56 2.23
CA LEU A 170 10.46 -13.10 2.21
C LEU A 170 9.39 -12.67 3.22
N ILE A 171 9.77 -11.94 4.26
CA ILE A 171 8.84 -11.47 5.28
C ILE A 171 8.34 -10.08 4.90
N VAL A 172 7.02 -9.92 4.81
CA VAL A 172 6.34 -8.65 4.60
C VAL A 172 5.67 -8.25 5.90
N THR A 173 6.03 -7.07 6.39
CA THR A 173 5.54 -6.48 7.64
C THR A 173 5.50 -4.95 7.52
N GLY A 174 5.08 -4.25 8.58
CA GLY A 174 5.25 -2.81 8.68
C GLY A 174 4.18 -2.12 9.51
N THR A 175 3.80 -0.91 9.12
CA THR A 175 2.82 -0.09 9.84
C THR A 175 1.65 0.27 8.93
N VAL A 176 0.45 0.41 9.49
CA VAL A 176 -0.74 0.87 8.75
C VAL A 176 -1.49 1.89 9.59
N LEU A 177 -1.51 3.14 9.13
CA LEU A 177 -2.26 4.22 9.77
C LEU A 177 -3.50 4.54 8.94
N PHE A 178 -4.69 4.37 9.52
CA PHE A 178 -5.95 4.67 8.85
C PHE A 178 -6.76 5.67 9.66
N THR A 179 -6.76 6.94 9.24
CA THR A 179 -7.32 8.04 10.04
C THR A 179 -8.47 8.74 9.33
N PRO A 180 -9.53 9.16 10.07
CA PRO A 180 -10.57 9.99 9.50
C PRO A 180 -10.03 11.37 9.18
N HIS A 181 -10.37 11.89 8.00
CA HIS A 181 -9.97 13.21 7.53
C HIS A 181 -11.19 14.03 7.12
N GLN A 182 -11.20 15.33 7.44
CA GLN A 182 -12.26 16.24 7.06
C GLN A 182 -11.66 17.52 6.52
N GLN A 183 -12.12 17.94 5.34
CA GLN A 183 -11.67 19.15 4.68
C GLN A 183 -12.86 19.91 4.12
N ALA A 184 -12.94 21.20 4.44
CA ALA A 184 -13.93 22.11 3.87
C ALA A 184 -13.33 22.88 2.69
N GLY A 185 -14.09 23.03 1.60
CA GLY A 185 -13.61 23.75 0.42
C GLY A 185 -14.71 24.05 -0.61
N PHE A 186 -14.39 24.89 -1.59
CA PHE A 186 -15.29 25.16 -2.71
C PHE A 186 -15.22 24.02 -3.73
N VAL A 187 -16.37 23.41 -4.00
CA VAL A 187 -16.54 22.39 -5.06
C VAL A 187 -17.43 22.97 -6.16
N THR A 188 -17.06 22.78 -7.42
CA THR A 188 -17.90 23.15 -8.56
C THR A 188 -18.90 22.03 -8.80
N GLN A 189 -20.19 22.31 -8.60
CA GLN A 189 -21.26 21.39 -8.92
C GLN A 189 -22.00 21.86 -10.18
N ASN A 190 -22.22 20.93 -11.10
CA ASN A 190 -23.05 21.16 -12.27
C ASN A 190 -24.52 21.12 -11.83
N ARG A 191 -25.22 22.25 -11.87
CA ARG A 191 -26.66 22.31 -11.63
C ARG A 191 -27.37 22.39 -12.97
N GLU A 192 -28.29 21.45 -13.20
CA GLU A 192 -29.22 21.52 -14.32
C GLU A 192 -30.25 22.61 -14.03
N VAL A 193 -30.29 23.62 -14.88
CA VAL A 193 -31.28 24.70 -14.85
C VAL A 193 -32.07 24.61 -16.14
N TYR A 194 -33.39 24.68 -16.03
CA TYR A 194 -34.29 24.74 -17.18
C TYR A 194 -34.61 26.20 -17.46
N ASP A 195 -34.42 26.65 -18.71
CA ASP A 195 -34.91 27.98 -19.10
C ASP A 195 -36.46 27.99 -19.18
N SER A 196 -37.06 29.17 -19.35
CA SER A 196 -38.52 29.33 -19.48
C SER A 196 -39.14 28.61 -20.69
N PHE A 197 -38.33 28.11 -21.62
CA PHE A 197 -38.72 27.31 -22.78
C PHE A 197 -38.46 25.81 -22.57
N GLY A 198 -38.08 25.38 -21.35
CA GLY A 198 -37.89 23.98 -20.99
C GLY A 198 -36.57 23.37 -21.49
N ARG A 199 -35.63 24.18 -22.00
CA ARG A 199 -34.32 23.69 -22.46
C ARG A 199 -33.39 23.46 -21.27
N ARG A 200 -32.76 22.28 -21.21
CA ARG A 200 -31.76 21.92 -20.20
C ARG A 200 -30.46 22.71 -20.45
N SER A 201 -30.02 23.47 -19.46
CA SER A 201 -28.70 24.09 -19.42
C SER A 201 -27.96 23.67 -18.15
N VAL A 202 -26.67 23.39 -18.27
CA VAL A 202 -25.82 23.00 -17.12
C VAL A 202 -24.96 24.19 -16.75
N ILE A 203 -25.22 24.78 -15.57
CA ILE A 203 -24.44 25.92 -15.08
C ILE A 203 -23.55 25.44 -13.93
N PRO A 204 -22.22 25.66 -13.99
CA PRO A 204 -21.33 25.35 -12.88
C PRO A 204 -21.57 26.34 -11.73
N MET A 205 -21.94 25.84 -10.56
CA MET A 205 -22.11 26.63 -9.34
C MET A 205 -21.02 26.24 -8.34
N ARG A 206 -20.27 27.22 -7.83
CA ARG A 206 -19.30 27.00 -6.76
C ARG A 206 -20.04 27.02 -5.43
N THR A 207 -20.10 25.86 -4.78
CA THR A 207 -20.72 25.72 -3.46
C THR A 207 -19.62 25.38 -2.46
N TYR A 208 -19.64 26.05 -1.31
CA TYR A 208 -18.77 25.67 -0.20
C TYR A 208 -19.32 24.40 0.43
N MET A 209 -18.52 23.33 0.44
CA MET A 209 -18.93 22.03 0.93
C MET A 209 -17.87 21.46 1.86
N GLU A 210 -18.35 20.88 2.96
CA GLU A 210 -17.52 20.03 3.81
C GLU A 210 -17.43 18.64 3.17
N ARG A 211 -16.22 18.10 3.13
CA ARG A 211 -15.96 16.74 2.68
C ARG A 211 -15.34 15.96 3.83
N LYS A 212 -15.86 14.75 4.04
CA LYS A 212 -15.36 13.82 5.05
C LYS A 212 -14.81 12.61 4.33
N GLY A 213 -13.77 12.01 4.87
CA GLY A 213 -13.14 10.88 4.24
C GLY A 213 -12.06 10.30 5.13
N PHE A 214 -11.08 9.67 4.50
CA PHE A 214 -10.06 8.93 5.20
C PHE A 214 -8.72 9.06 4.50
N ILE A 215 -7.66 9.02 5.31
CA ILE A 215 -6.28 8.92 4.86
C ILE A 215 -5.75 7.55 5.29
N LEU A 216 -5.11 6.86 4.35
CA LEU A 216 -4.42 5.60 4.58
C LEU A 216 -2.92 5.80 4.31
N GLU A 217 -2.12 5.60 5.35
CA GLU A 217 -0.65 5.75 5.31
C GLU A 217 0.02 4.45 5.77
N PRO A 218 0.20 3.47 4.88
CA PRO A 218 0.91 2.26 5.19
C PRO A 218 2.39 2.39 4.85
N ARG A 219 3.22 1.77 5.68
CA ARG A 219 4.64 1.55 5.44
C ARG A 219 4.87 0.06 5.35
N PHE A 220 5.29 -0.40 4.18
CA PHE A 220 5.70 -1.80 3.99
C PHE A 220 7.19 -1.92 4.21
N ILE A 221 7.59 -2.98 4.90
CA ILE A 221 8.97 -3.35 5.19
C ILE A 221 9.13 -4.79 4.73
N PHE A 222 10.18 -5.01 3.96
CA PHE A 222 10.54 -6.31 3.43
C PHE A 222 11.80 -6.77 4.15
N ILE A 223 11.73 -7.93 4.79
CA ILE A 223 12.81 -8.51 5.59
C ILE A 223 13.19 -9.85 4.98
N ASP A 224 14.50 -10.10 4.84
CA ASP A 224 15.02 -11.40 4.45
C ASP A 224 14.91 -12.37 5.62
N GLY A 225 14.09 -13.43 5.50
CA GLY A 225 13.95 -14.43 6.55
C GLY A 225 15.23 -15.22 6.86
N ARG A 226 16.22 -15.26 5.95
CA ARG A 226 17.50 -15.96 6.22
C ARG A 226 18.38 -15.18 7.18
N THR A 227 18.44 -13.87 7.00
CA THR A 227 19.38 -12.99 7.73
C THR A 227 18.69 -12.18 8.81
N GLY A 228 17.38 -11.97 8.71
CA GLY A 228 16.60 -11.03 9.53
C GLY A 228 16.82 -9.57 9.15
N ALA A 229 17.55 -9.28 8.07
CA ALA A 229 17.86 -7.91 7.66
C ALA A 229 16.76 -7.30 6.80
N THR A 230 16.46 -6.01 7.02
CA THR A 230 15.56 -5.24 6.16
C THR A 230 16.18 -5.03 4.78
N LEU A 231 15.51 -5.54 3.75
CA LEU A 231 15.90 -5.40 2.35
C LEU A 231 15.42 -4.09 1.75
N TYR A 232 14.15 -3.76 2.01
CA TYR A 232 13.49 -2.62 1.41
C TYR A 232 12.37 -2.10 2.31
N SER A 233 12.07 -0.81 2.21
CA SER A 233 10.91 -0.22 2.87
C SER A 233 10.30 0.87 2.00
N GLU A 234 8.99 0.90 1.89
CA GLU A 234 8.27 1.94 1.14
C GLU A 234 7.07 2.45 1.94
N LYS A 235 6.90 3.77 1.92
CA LYS A 235 5.76 4.46 2.51
C LYS A 235 4.81 4.90 1.41
N PHE A 236 3.52 4.72 1.65
CA PHE A 236 2.47 5.19 0.76
C PHE A 236 1.53 6.12 1.54
N ARG A 237 0.80 6.95 0.78
CA ARG A 237 -0.23 7.83 1.32
C ARG A 237 -1.34 7.93 0.29
N GLU A 238 -2.49 7.40 0.65
CA GLU A 238 -3.71 7.49 -0.15
C GLU A 238 -4.76 8.28 0.61
N GLU A 239 -5.56 9.05 -0.12
CA GLU A 239 -6.60 9.90 0.45
C GLU A 239 -7.87 9.80 -0.39
N VAL A 240 -9.00 9.70 0.29
CA VAL A 240 -10.32 9.79 -0.33
C VAL A 240 -11.19 10.74 0.48
N LEU A 241 -11.91 11.61 -0.23
CA LEU A 241 -12.83 12.58 0.34
C LEU A 241 -14.21 12.38 -0.29
N TYR A 242 -15.20 12.12 0.55
CA TYR A 242 -16.61 12.01 0.17
C TYR A 242 -17.35 13.31 0.50
N ASN A 243 -18.49 13.48 -0.16
CA ASN A 243 -19.43 14.53 0.22
C ASN A 243 -19.97 14.27 1.64
N ALA A 244 -20.11 15.31 2.48
CA ALA A 244 -20.65 15.19 3.84
C ALA A 244 -22.07 14.57 3.91
N GLN A 245 -22.88 14.66 2.85
CA GLN A 245 -24.18 13.96 2.82
C GLN A 245 -24.05 12.45 2.58
N GLN A 246 -22.93 12.00 2.04
CA GLN A 246 -22.67 10.58 1.77
C GLN A 246 -21.96 9.95 2.96
N ASN A 247 -22.67 9.08 3.68
CA ASN A 247 -22.09 8.32 4.78
C ASN A 247 -21.49 7.01 4.25
N THR A 248 -20.22 7.05 3.84
CA THR A 248 -19.46 5.85 3.43
C THR A 248 -18.84 5.19 4.66
N PRO A 249 -19.07 3.89 4.93
CA PRO A 249 -18.44 3.19 6.05
C PRO A 249 -16.90 3.21 5.99
N ALA A 250 -16.28 3.16 7.16
CA ALA A 250 -14.82 3.13 7.31
C ALA A 250 -14.18 1.94 6.58
N LEU A 251 -14.74 0.74 6.74
CA LEU A 251 -14.26 -0.49 6.10
C LEU A 251 -14.27 -0.41 4.57
N SER A 252 -15.36 0.12 3.98
CA SER A 252 -15.46 0.28 2.52
C SER A 252 -14.41 1.26 2.00
N SER A 253 -14.22 2.37 2.71
CA SER A 253 -13.21 3.37 2.35
C SER A 253 -11.79 2.82 2.48
N TYR A 254 -11.55 1.99 3.50
CA TYR A 254 -10.27 1.32 3.71
C TYR A 254 -9.92 0.40 2.54
N PHE A 255 -10.86 -0.45 2.09
CA PHE A 255 -10.63 -1.32 0.93
C PHE A 255 -10.44 -0.53 -0.37
N GLU A 256 -11.20 0.55 -0.58
CA GLU A 256 -11.02 1.43 -1.73
C GLU A 256 -9.60 2.04 -1.78
N LEU A 257 -9.09 2.50 -0.64
CA LEU A 257 -7.73 3.04 -0.54
C LEU A 257 -6.66 1.95 -0.71
N MET A 258 -6.86 0.78 -0.12
CA MET A 258 -5.94 -0.35 -0.30
C MET A 258 -5.89 -0.83 -1.75
N ASP A 259 -7.03 -0.96 -2.43
CA ASP A 259 -7.08 -1.40 -3.84
C ASP A 259 -6.35 -0.43 -4.78
N ARG A 260 -6.37 0.87 -4.49
CA ARG A 260 -5.59 1.88 -5.22
C ARG A 260 -4.09 1.70 -5.02
N LEU A 261 -3.68 1.29 -3.81
CA LEU A 261 -2.29 1.09 -3.44
C LEU A 261 -1.71 -0.24 -3.97
N MET A 262 -2.55 -1.27 -4.10
CA MET A 262 -2.12 -2.63 -4.44
C MET A 262 -1.22 -2.74 -5.67
N PRO A 263 -1.47 -2.06 -6.81
CA PRO A 263 -0.59 -2.11 -7.97
C PRO A 263 0.82 -1.62 -7.66
N SER A 264 0.94 -0.54 -6.90
CA SER A 264 2.22 0.04 -6.51
C SER A 264 2.99 -0.91 -5.59
N PHE A 265 2.30 -1.51 -4.60
CA PHE A 265 2.89 -2.54 -3.73
C PHE A 265 3.40 -3.74 -4.53
N LEU A 266 2.59 -4.29 -5.43
CA LEU A 266 3.00 -5.46 -6.23
C LEU A 266 4.15 -5.12 -7.19
N SER A 267 4.22 -3.88 -7.68
CA SER A 267 5.35 -3.41 -8.49
C SER A 267 6.66 -3.38 -7.71
N THR A 268 6.64 -3.27 -6.38
CA THR A 268 7.86 -3.35 -5.55
C THR A 268 8.44 -4.76 -5.52
N LEU A 269 7.55 -5.76 -5.50
CA LEU A 269 7.88 -7.18 -5.45
C LEU A 269 8.12 -7.78 -6.83
N SER A 270 7.61 -7.14 -7.89
CA SER A 270 7.71 -7.67 -9.24
C SER A 270 8.97 -7.19 -9.94
N ALA A 271 9.76 -8.12 -10.46
CA ALA A 271 10.71 -7.87 -11.53
C ALA A 271 9.97 -7.63 -12.85
N GLN A 272 9.24 -6.51 -12.96
CA GLN A 272 8.52 -6.18 -14.20
C GLN A 272 9.53 -5.90 -15.32
N LYS A 273 9.62 -6.85 -16.26
CA LYS A 273 10.13 -6.57 -17.61
C LYS A 273 9.04 -5.83 -18.37
N ILE A 274 9.17 -4.53 -18.59
CA ILE A 274 8.24 -3.83 -19.46
C ILE A 274 8.55 -4.22 -20.90
N ARG A 275 7.58 -4.85 -21.55
CA ARG A 275 7.58 -5.09 -22.99
C ARG A 275 7.07 -3.83 -23.68
N GLY A 276 7.98 -3.08 -24.30
CA GLY A 276 7.62 -1.98 -25.18
C GLY A 276 7.67 -2.44 -26.62
N THR A 277 6.59 -2.23 -27.38
CA THR A 277 6.60 -2.38 -28.83
C THR A 277 6.92 -1.02 -29.44
N ARG A 278 8.05 -0.91 -30.16
CA ARG A 278 8.29 0.24 -31.05
C ARG A 278 8.04 -0.22 -32.48
N VAL A 279 7.13 0.47 -33.17
CA VAL A 279 6.89 0.27 -34.60
C VAL A 279 7.92 1.08 -35.37
N LEU A 280 8.80 0.42 -36.09
CA LEU A 280 9.70 1.08 -37.05
C LEU A 280 9.04 1.06 -38.42
N LEU A 281 8.90 2.25 -39.02
CA LEU A 281 8.50 2.41 -40.42
C LEU A 281 9.74 2.16 -41.29
N LYS A 282 9.57 1.40 -42.37
CA LYS A 282 10.63 1.11 -43.35
C LYS A 282 10.78 2.25 -44.34
#